data_AF-F5P2G4-F1
#
_entry.id   AF-F5P2G4-F1
#
_cell.length_a   1.000
_cell.length_b   1.000
_cell.length_c   1.000
_cell.angle_alpha   90.00
_cell.angle_beta   90.00
_cell.angle_gamma   90.00
#
_symmetry.space_group_name_H-M   'P 1'
#
loop_
_entity.id
_entity.type
_entity.pdbx_description
1 polymer ?
#
loop_
_entity_poly.entity_id
_entity_poly.type
_entity_poly.pdbx_seq_one_letter_code
_entity_poly.pdbx_strand_id
1 'polypeptide(L)'
;MKLAACFLTLLPGFAVAASWTSPGFPAFSEQGTGTFVSHAQLPKGTRPLTLNFDQQCWQPADAIKLNQMLSLQPCSNTPPQWRLFRDGKYTLQIDTRSGTPTLMISIQNAAEPVANLVRECPKWDGLPLTLDVSATFPEGAAVRDYYSQQIAIVKNGQITLQPAATSNGLLLLERAETDTSSPFDWHNATVYFVLTDRFENGDPSNDQSYGRHKDGMAEIGTFHGG
;
A
#
# COMPACT_ATOMS: atom_id res chain seq x y z
N MET A 1 -58.84 59.23 3.64
CA MET A 1 -58.49 57.92 3.04
C MET A 1 -56.98 57.71 3.21
N LYS A 2 -56.56 56.77 4.06
CA LYS A 2 -55.14 56.37 4.20
C LYS A 2 -55.07 54.88 3.85
N LEU A 3 -54.47 54.54 2.72
CA LEU A 3 -54.21 53.17 2.30
C LEU A 3 -52.90 52.72 2.93
N ALA A 4 -52.96 51.76 3.84
CA ALA A 4 -51.81 51.07 4.40
C ALA A 4 -51.46 49.88 3.50
N ALA A 5 -50.24 49.86 2.97
CA ALA A 5 -49.71 48.73 2.20
C ALA A 5 -49.12 47.68 3.14
N CYS A 6 -49.73 46.50 3.20
CA CYS A 6 -49.16 45.31 3.82
C CYS A 6 -48.10 44.72 2.89
N PHE A 7 -46.84 44.78 3.30
CA PHE A 7 -45.76 44.01 2.68
C PHE A 7 -45.79 42.57 3.20
N LEU A 8 -46.14 41.61 2.35
CA LEU A 8 -45.90 40.19 2.59
C LEU A 8 -44.42 39.89 2.33
N THR A 9 -43.68 39.51 3.37
CA THR A 9 -42.32 38.99 3.25
C THR A 9 -42.37 37.51 2.87
N LEU A 10 -42.09 37.21 1.59
CA LEU A 10 -41.79 35.86 1.13
C LEU A 10 -40.41 35.46 1.68
N LEU A 11 -40.40 34.58 2.68
CA LEU A 11 -39.18 33.89 3.12
C LEU A 11 -38.83 32.81 2.08
N PRO A 12 -37.60 32.80 1.52
CA PRO A 12 -37.16 31.71 0.67
C PRO A 12 -37.04 30.44 1.52
N GLY A 13 -37.79 29.39 1.14
CA GLY A 13 -37.62 28.07 1.73
C GLY A 13 -36.23 27.54 1.37
N PHE A 14 -35.38 27.33 2.37
CA PHE A 14 -34.14 26.59 2.19
C PHE A 14 -34.49 25.13 1.90
N ALA A 15 -34.42 24.73 0.63
CA ALA A 15 -34.39 23.31 0.28
C ALA A 15 -33.08 22.74 0.82
N VAL A 16 -33.14 22.03 1.95
CA VAL A 16 -32.00 21.25 2.43
C VAL A 16 -31.86 20.09 1.46
N ALA A 17 -30.88 20.12 0.57
CA ALA A 17 -30.57 18.95 -0.25
C ALA A 17 -30.28 17.78 0.70
N ALA A 18 -31.01 16.67 0.53
CA ALA A 18 -30.79 15.47 1.32
C ALA A 18 -29.33 15.06 1.13
N SER A 19 -28.56 15.09 2.22
CA SER A 19 -27.14 14.78 2.21
C SER A 19 -26.86 13.66 3.19
N TRP A 20 -25.90 12.84 2.83
CA TRP A 20 -25.39 11.82 3.73
C TRP A 20 -24.72 12.48 4.94
N THR A 21 -24.88 11.87 6.10
CA THR A 21 -24.22 12.30 7.34
C THR A 21 -23.67 11.09 8.09
N SER A 22 -22.59 11.30 8.83
CA SER A 22 -22.01 10.31 9.74
C SER A 22 -21.53 11.04 11.00
N PRO A 23 -21.75 10.49 12.21
CA PRO A 23 -21.14 11.05 13.42
C PRO A 23 -19.63 11.22 13.24
N GLY A 24 -19.09 12.35 13.69
CA GLY A 24 -17.65 12.65 13.60
C GLY A 24 -17.14 13.02 12.19
N PHE A 25 -18.03 13.20 11.21
CA PHE A 25 -17.70 13.69 9.88
C PHE A 25 -18.50 14.96 9.55
N PRO A 26 -17.92 15.91 8.80
CA PRO A 26 -18.68 16.98 8.15
C PRO A 26 -19.75 16.42 7.19
N ALA A 27 -20.68 17.29 6.77
CA ALA A 27 -21.65 16.95 5.73
C ALA A 27 -20.94 16.45 4.45
N PHE A 28 -21.50 15.41 3.82
CA PHE A 28 -20.93 14.85 2.61
C PHE A 28 -21.15 15.78 1.43
N SER A 29 -20.14 15.90 0.56
CA SER A 29 -20.24 16.60 -0.71
C SER A 29 -20.36 15.61 -1.86
N GLU A 30 -21.19 15.92 -2.85
CA GLU A 30 -21.28 15.11 -4.06
C GLU A 30 -20.06 15.36 -4.95
N GLN A 31 -19.38 14.29 -5.37
CA GLN A 31 -18.20 14.29 -6.22
C GLN A 31 -18.47 13.45 -7.48
N GLY A 32 -19.40 13.95 -8.29
CA GLY A 32 -19.95 13.23 -9.44
C GLY A 32 -21.23 12.48 -9.10
N THR A 33 -22.02 12.16 -10.13
CA THR A 33 -23.37 11.65 -9.98
C THR A 33 -23.43 10.41 -9.09
N GLY A 34 -24.14 10.53 -7.96
CA GLY A 34 -24.37 9.41 -7.03
C GLY A 34 -23.14 8.99 -6.22
N THR A 35 -22.09 9.82 -6.16
CA THR A 35 -20.91 9.60 -5.31
C THR A 35 -20.77 10.72 -4.30
N PHE A 36 -20.71 10.38 -3.01
CA PHE A 36 -20.71 11.34 -1.91
C PHE A 36 -19.48 11.13 -1.03
N VAL A 37 -18.75 12.19 -0.70
CA VAL A 37 -17.48 12.10 0.02
C VAL A 37 -17.49 13.01 1.24
N SER A 38 -17.00 12.50 2.36
CA SER A 38 -16.66 13.29 3.55
C SER A 38 -15.33 12.85 4.13
N HIS A 39 -14.65 13.76 4.80
CA HIS A 39 -13.35 13.48 5.42
C HIS A 39 -13.25 14.12 6.81
N ALA A 40 -12.57 13.43 7.72
CA ALA A 40 -12.37 13.89 9.09
C ALA A 40 -11.02 13.41 9.64
N GLN A 41 -10.41 14.23 10.49
CA GLN A 41 -9.29 13.82 11.30
C GLN A 41 -9.82 13.02 12.50
N LEU A 42 -9.42 11.76 12.64
CA LEU A 42 -9.88 10.88 13.72
C LEU A 42 -8.68 10.29 14.48
N PRO A 43 -8.77 10.19 15.82
CA PRO A 43 -7.75 9.51 16.62
C PRO A 43 -7.88 7.98 16.52
N LYS A 44 -6.80 7.26 16.81
CA LYS A 44 -6.77 5.82 17.04
C LYS A 44 -7.80 5.45 18.12
N GLY A 45 -8.57 4.40 17.89
CA GLY A 45 -9.60 3.98 18.82
C GLY A 45 -10.62 3.06 18.18
N THR A 46 -11.68 2.75 18.91
CA THR A 46 -12.84 2.00 18.40
C THR A 46 -14.09 2.86 18.55
N ARG A 47 -14.92 2.93 17.50
CA ARG A 47 -16.13 3.76 17.48
C ARG A 47 -17.23 3.12 16.65
N PRO A 48 -18.52 3.38 16.94
CA PRO A 48 -19.60 2.96 16.07
C PRO A 48 -19.52 3.68 14.72
N LEU A 49 -19.88 2.98 13.64
CA LEU A 49 -20.02 3.56 12.31
C LEU A 49 -21.46 3.40 11.81
N THR A 50 -22.15 4.52 11.69
CA THR A 50 -23.48 4.62 11.08
C THR A 50 -23.53 5.80 10.14
N LEU A 51 -24.37 5.69 9.12
CA LEU A 51 -24.62 6.68 8.09
C LEU A 51 -26.11 7.01 8.11
N ASN A 52 -26.47 8.27 7.87
CA ASN A 52 -27.87 8.65 7.71
C ASN A 52 -28.08 9.35 6.38
N PHE A 53 -29.16 9.01 5.70
CA PHE A 53 -29.65 9.68 4.50
C PHE A 53 -31.17 9.74 4.57
N ASP A 54 -31.74 10.92 4.40
CA ASP A 54 -33.19 11.13 4.40
C ASP A 54 -33.92 10.48 5.59
N GLN A 55 -33.43 10.75 6.81
CA GLN A 55 -33.91 10.19 8.08
C GLN A 55 -33.75 8.66 8.24
N GLN A 56 -33.23 7.96 7.24
CA GLN A 56 -32.94 6.53 7.30
C GLN A 56 -31.50 6.28 7.74
N CYS A 57 -31.34 5.34 8.69
CA CYS A 57 -30.04 4.90 9.18
C CYS A 57 -29.53 3.71 8.37
N TRP A 58 -28.24 3.75 8.04
CA TRP A 58 -27.49 2.76 7.28
C TRP A 58 -26.22 2.34 8.03
N GLN A 59 -25.83 1.07 7.88
CA GLN A 59 -24.60 0.49 8.43
C GLN A 59 -23.96 -0.48 7.43
N PRO A 60 -22.64 -0.75 7.51
CA PRO A 60 -22.01 -1.84 6.78
C PRO A 60 -22.69 -3.20 7.03
N ALA A 61 -22.87 -3.99 5.96
CA ALA A 61 -23.39 -5.35 6.03
C ALA A 61 -22.41 -6.33 6.68
N ASP A 62 -21.12 -6.15 6.38
CA ASP A 62 -20.02 -7.01 6.80
C ASP A 62 -19.00 -6.26 7.68
N ALA A 63 -17.97 -6.98 8.10
CA ALA A 63 -16.85 -6.44 8.85
C ALA A 63 -16.21 -5.22 8.14
N ILE A 64 -15.96 -4.18 8.92
CA ILE A 64 -15.42 -2.91 8.41
C ILE A 64 -13.95 -3.09 8.01
N LYS A 65 -13.67 -2.94 6.72
CA LYS A 65 -12.32 -3.02 6.13
C LYS A 65 -12.01 -1.75 5.36
N LEU A 66 -10.74 -1.33 5.39
CA LEU A 66 -10.27 -0.17 4.63
C LEU A 66 -10.03 -0.54 3.17
N ASN A 67 -10.24 0.44 2.28
CA ASN A 67 -10.04 0.32 0.82
C ASN A 67 -10.82 -0.84 0.18
N GLN A 68 -11.96 -1.19 0.75
CA GLN A 68 -12.91 -2.17 0.20
C GLN A 68 -14.28 -1.53 0.08
N MET A 69 -15.04 -1.95 -0.93
CA MET A 69 -16.45 -1.57 -1.06
C MET A 69 -17.28 -2.41 -0.09
N LEU A 70 -17.91 -1.74 0.88
CA LEU A 70 -18.76 -2.34 1.88
C LEU A 70 -20.22 -2.07 1.50
N SER A 71 -21.01 -3.11 1.26
CA SER A 71 -22.46 -2.94 1.06
C SER A 71 -23.11 -2.35 2.31
N LEU A 72 -24.03 -1.41 2.13
CA LEU A 72 -24.81 -0.82 3.22
C LEU A 72 -26.17 -1.51 3.33
N GLN A 73 -26.59 -1.71 4.58
CA GLN A 73 -27.91 -2.21 4.96
C GLN A 73 -28.57 -1.24 5.95
N PRO A 74 -29.91 -1.28 6.12
CA PRO A 74 -30.57 -0.56 7.21
C PRO A 74 -29.97 -0.90 8.56
N CYS A 75 -29.91 0.09 9.46
CA CYS A 75 -29.33 -0.11 10.79
C CYS A 75 -30.07 -1.20 11.59
N SER A 76 -29.28 -2.00 12.29
CA SER A 76 -29.77 -2.91 13.33
C SER A 76 -29.70 -2.24 14.71
N ASN A 77 -30.15 -2.94 15.75
CA ASN A 77 -30.08 -2.42 17.13
C ASN A 77 -28.65 -2.20 17.65
N THR A 78 -27.64 -2.80 17.03
CA THR A 78 -26.24 -2.72 17.47
C THR A 78 -25.34 -2.23 16.33
N PRO A 79 -24.86 -0.98 16.38
CA PRO A 79 -23.96 -0.44 15.36
C PRO A 79 -22.64 -1.22 15.28
N PRO A 80 -22.12 -1.50 14.07
CA PRO A 80 -20.84 -2.14 13.91
C PRO A 80 -19.72 -1.24 14.44
N GLN A 81 -18.75 -1.87 15.11
CA GLN A 81 -17.61 -1.18 15.70
C GLN A 81 -16.47 -1.09 14.69
N TRP A 82 -16.09 0.15 14.36
CA TRP A 82 -14.95 0.45 13.52
C TRP A 82 -13.70 0.67 14.36
N ARG A 83 -12.69 -0.18 14.14
CA ARG A 83 -11.37 -0.05 14.75
C ARG A 83 -10.45 0.82 13.87
N LEU A 84 -10.10 2.00 14.38
CA LEU A 84 -9.12 2.91 13.80
C LEU A 84 -7.74 2.53 14.34
N PHE A 85 -6.86 2.05 13.47
CA PHE A 85 -5.57 1.49 13.85
C PHE A 85 -4.50 2.55 14.17
N ARG A 86 -4.69 3.78 13.67
CA ARG A 86 -3.83 4.95 13.90
C ARG A 86 -4.61 6.25 13.79
N ASP A 87 -4.02 7.32 14.28
CA ASP A 87 -4.48 8.69 14.03
C ASP A 87 -4.34 9.00 12.53
N GLY A 88 -5.31 9.70 11.96
CA GLY A 88 -5.23 10.07 10.54
C GLY A 88 -6.45 10.79 9.99
N LYS A 89 -6.31 11.30 8.76
CA LYS A 89 -7.42 11.83 7.98
C LYS A 89 -8.11 10.68 7.27
N TYR A 90 -9.31 10.34 7.70
CA TYR A 90 -10.11 9.30 7.09
C TYR A 90 -11.11 9.90 6.09
N THR A 91 -11.38 9.16 5.03
CA THR A 91 -12.36 9.52 4.00
C THR A 91 -13.42 8.44 3.94
N LEU A 92 -14.69 8.86 3.99
CA LEU A 92 -15.84 8.02 3.68
C LEU A 92 -16.34 8.41 2.29
N GLN A 93 -16.42 7.45 1.39
CA GLN A 93 -17.00 7.61 0.06
C GLN A 93 -18.20 6.68 -0.07
N ILE A 94 -19.36 7.23 -0.41
CA ILE A 94 -20.60 6.50 -0.61
C ILE A 94 -20.90 6.50 -2.11
N ASP A 95 -21.25 5.34 -2.65
CA ASP A 95 -21.68 5.19 -4.04
C ASP A 95 -23.08 4.58 -4.08
N THR A 96 -24.02 5.27 -4.73
CA THR A 96 -25.42 4.85 -4.84
C THR A 96 -25.81 4.38 -6.25
N ARG A 97 -24.85 4.24 -7.17
CA ARG A 97 -25.12 3.97 -8.59
C ARG A 97 -25.52 2.53 -8.89
N SER A 98 -25.21 1.60 -8.01
CA SER A 98 -25.42 0.15 -8.19
C SER A 98 -26.74 -0.37 -7.56
N GLY A 99 -27.67 0.51 -7.19
CA GLY A 99 -28.96 0.15 -6.59
C GLY A 99 -28.91 -0.23 -5.10
N THR A 100 -27.79 -0.78 -4.63
CA THR A 100 -27.47 -0.90 -3.19
C THR A 100 -26.34 0.08 -2.84
N PRO A 101 -26.55 1.03 -1.92
CA PRO A 101 -25.50 1.95 -1.51
C PRO A 101 -24.28 1.20 -0.98
N THR A 102 -23.08 1.63 -1.37
CA THR A 102 -21.82 1.07 -0.87
C THR A 102 -20.99 2.15 -0.21
N LEU A 103 -20.16 1.75 0.76
CA LEU A 103 -19.22 2.60 1.48
C LEU A 103 -17.80 2.12 1.22
N MET A 104 -16.91 3.03 0.83
CA MET A 104 -15.48 2.83 0.88
C MET A 104 -14.87 3.74 1.95
N ILE A 105 -14.00 3.16 2.79
CA ILE A 105 -13.28 3.89 3.83
C ILE A 105 -11.80 3.89 3.48
N SER A 106 -11.20 5.06 3.32
CA SER A 106 -9.76 5.20 3.10
C SER A 106 -9.12 6.08 4.17
N ILE A 107 -7.80 5.96 4.32
CA ILE A 107 -6.99 6.82 5.17
C ILE A 107 -5.97 7.51 4.29
N GLN A 108 -5.85 8.84 4.42
CA GLN A 108 -4.74 9.54 3.80
C GLN A 108 -3.47 9.03 4.46
N ASN A 109 -2.66 8.30 3.70
CA ASN A 109 -1.28 8.09 4.08
C ASN A 109 -0.63 9.47 4.07
N ALA A 110 0.00 9.85 5.18
CA ALA A 110 0.97 10.92 5.11
C ALA A 110 1.96 10.45 4.06
N ALA A 111 2.05 11.20 2.95
CA ALA A 111 3.14 10.98 2.03
C ALA A 111 4.38 11.25 2.87
N GLU A 112 5.09 10.19 3.26
CA GLU A 112 6.49 10.37 3.58
C GLU A 112 7.07 11.08 2.36
N PRO A 113 7.86 12.15 2.54
CA PRO A 113 8.58 12.73 1.43
C PRO A 113 9.41 11.60 0.83
N VAL A 114 8.93 11.04 -0.28
CA VAL A 114 9.73 10.19 -1.14
C VAL A 114 10.72 11.17 -1.71
N ALA A 115 11.83 11.36 -1.00
CA ALA A 115 12.99 11.94 -1.62
C ALA A 115 13.21 11.09 -2.86
N ASN A 116 13.07 11.69 -4.04
CA ASN A 116 13.56 11.14 -5.30
C ASN A 116 15.09 11.09 -5.20
N LEU A 117 15.60 10.27 -4.28
CA LEU A 117 16.93 9.72 -4.37
C LEU A 117 16.77 8.69 -5.48
N VAL A 118 17.09 9.08 -6.70
CA VAL A 118 17.63 8.13 -7.66
C VAL A 118 18.85 7.55 -6.96
N ARG A 119 18.66 6.48 -6.20
CA ARG A 119 19.75 5.71 -5.63
C ARG A 119 20.29 4.95 -6.82
N GLU A 120 21.28 5.53 -7.48
CA GLU A 120 22.17 4.72 -8.30
C GLU A 120 22.71 3.63 -7.38
N CYS A 121 22.42 2.37 -7.74
CA CYS A 121 23.00 1.25 -7.03
C CYS A 121 24.52 1.44 -7.11
N PRO A 122 25.23 1.53 -5.97
CA PRO A 122 26.66 1.73 -5.98
C PRO A 122 27.30 0.58 -6.78
N LYS A 123 28.01 0.94 -7.85
CA LYS A 123 28.74 -0.05 -8.64
C LYS A 123 29.97 -0.48 -7.84
N TRP A 124 30.05 -1.78 -7.57
CA TRP A 124 31.20 -2.35 -6.91
C TRP A 124 32.48 -2.14 -7.72
N ASP A 125 33.55 -1.75 -7.03
CA ASP A 125 34.86 -1.41 -7.60
C ASP A 125 35.80 -2.61 -7.76
N GLY A 126 35.35 -3.80 -7.37
CA GLY A 126 36.14 -5.03 -7.42
C GLY A 126 37.01 -5.26 -6.19
N LEU A 127 36.95 -4.39 -5.18
CA LEU A 127 37.75 -4.53 -3.95
C LEU A 127 37.01 -5.31 -2.86
N PRO A 128 37.73 -5.87 -1.86
CA PRO A 128 37.11 -6.48 -0.70
C PRO A 128 36.22 -5.48 0.04
N LEU A 129 35.05 -5.93 0.49
CA LEU A 129 34.11 -5.13 1.26
C LEU A 129 34.31 -5.42 2.76
N THR A 130 34.45 -4.36 3.54
CA THR A 130 34.45 -4.42 5.00
C THR A 130 33.10 -3.99 5.54
N LEU A 131 32.48 -4.85 6.34
CA LEU A 131 31.12 -4.67 6.85
C LEU A 131 31.13 -4.73 8.37
N ASP A 132 30.42 -3.81 9.01
CA ASP A 132 30.03 -3.94 10.42
C ASP A 132 28.88 -4.94 10.51
N VAL A 133 29.12 -6.02 11.25
CA VAL A 133 28.19 -7.14 11.42
C VAL A 133 27.82 -7.35 12.90
N SER A 134 28.28 -6.45 13.77
CA SER A 134 28.17 -6.58 15.24
C SER A 134 26.73 -6.68 15.76
N ALA A 135 25.77 -6.09 15.05
CA ALA A 135 24.35 -6.18 15.40
C ALA A 135 23.75 -7.58 15.21
N THR A 136 24.38 -8.44 14.39
CA THR A 136 23.82 -9.76 14.00
C THR A 136 24.72 -10.92 14.41
N PHE A 137 26.05 -10.74 14.30
CA PHE A 137 27.03 -11.80 14.55
C PHE A 137 27.94 -11.41 15.72
N PRO A 138 28.10 -12.29 16.74
CA PRO A 138 28.98 -11.99 17.86
C PRO A 138 30.45 -12.04 17.45
N GLU A 139 31.30 -11.39 18.25
CA GLU A 139 32.75 -11.43 18.09
C GLU A 139 33.27 -12.88 18.06
N GLY A 140 34.19 -13.17 17.14
CA GLY A 140 34.74 -14.51 16.95
C GLY A 140 33.86 -15.48 16.15
N ALA A 141 32.64 -15.11 15.79
CA ALA A 141 31.78 -15.96 14.96
C ALA A 141 32.36 -16.16 13.55
N ALA A 142 32.18 -17.35 13.00
CA ALA A 142 32.47 -17.62 11.60
C ALA A 142 31.26 -17.26 10.72
N VAL A 143 31.47 -16.33 9.78
CA VAL A 143 30.46 -15.81 8.85
C VAL A 143 30.82 -16.23 7.43
N ARG A 144 29.89 -16.85 6.71
CA ARG A 144 30.04 -17.29 5.33
C ARG A 144 29.29 -16.35 4.39
N ASP A 145 29.92 -15.99 3.27
CA ASP A 145 29.19 -15.44 2.12
C ASP A 145 28.66 -16.59 1.25
N TYR A 146 27.36 -16.62 1.01
CA TYR A 146 26.69 -17.67 0.23
C TYR A 146 27.18 -17.73 -1.22
N TYR A 147 27.49 -16.59 -1.85
CA TYR A 147 27.86 -16.58 -3.27
C TYR A 147 29.28 -17.10 -3.49
N SER A 148 30.25 -16.63 -2.68
CA SER A 148 31.66 -17.00 -2.82
C SER A 148 32.08 -18.22 -2.00
N GLN A 149 31.24 -18.63 -1.04
CA GLN A 149 31.55 -19.65 -0.02
C GLN A 149 32.75 -19.29 0.88
N GLN A 150 33.25 -18.06 0.81
CA GLN A 150 34.32 -17.58 1.68
C GLN A 150 33.81 -17.41 3.11
N ILE A 151 34.68 -17.69 4.08
CA ILE A 151 34.40 -17.55 5.50
C ILE A 151 35.32 -16.49 6.10
N ALA A 152 34.76 -15.55 6.85
CA ALA A 152 35.47 -14.58 7.67
C ALA A 152 35.12 -14.76 9.15
N ILE A 153 36.08 -14.49 10.02
CA ILE A 153 35.85 -14.43 11.47
C ILE A 153 35.57 -12.98 11.84
N VAL A 154 34.50 -12.75 12.61
CA VAL A 154 34.17 -11.42 13.12
C VAL A 154 35.31 -10.95 14.03
N LYS A 155 35.92 -9.82 13.66
CA LYS A 155 36.99 -9.15 14.42
C LYS A 155 36.63 -7.71 14.67
N ASN A 156 36.56 -7.31 15.93
CA ASN A 156 36.11 -5.97 16.34
C ASN A 156 34.74 -5.60 15.74
N GLY A 157 33.83 -6.57 15.70
CA GLY A 157 32.49 -6.39 15.11
C GLY A 157 32.45 -6.33 13.57
N GLN A 158 33.59 -6.50 12.88
CA GLN A 158 33.68 -6.39 11.43
C GLN A 158 34.12 -7.68 10.76
N ILE A 159 33.77 -7.81 9.48
CA ILE A 159 34.35 -8.80 8.56
C ILE A 159 34.80 -8.11 7.27
N THR A 160 35.77 -8.72 6.59
CA THR A 160 36.19 -8.31 5.24
C THR A 160 36.12 -9.52 4.31
N LEU A 161 35.36 -9.41 3.22
CA LEU A 161 35.19 -10.47 2.22
C LEU A 161 35.25 -9.90 0.80
N GLN A 162 35.75 -10.68 -0.14
CA GLN A 162 35.68 -10.36 -1.57
C GLN A 162 34.38 -10.93 -2.14
N PRO A 163 33.45 -10.08 -2.65
CA PRO A 163 32.27 -10.57 -3.38
C PRO A 163 32.63 -11.53 -4.52
N ALA A 164 31.78 -12.53 -4.76
CA ALA A 164 31.96 -13.45 -5.88
C ALA A 164 31.90 -12.69 -7.22
N ALA A 165 32.68 -13.10 -8.22
CA ALA A 165 32.70 -12.45 -9.53
C ALA A 165 31.31 -12.38 -10.20
N THR A 166 30.44 -13.35 -9.91
CA THR A 166 29.07 -13.45 -10.43
C THR A 166 28.01 -12.76 -9.56
N SER A 167 28.40 -12.21 -8.40
CA SER A 167 27.46 -11.57 -7.46
C SER A 167 27.24 -10.09 -7.73
N ASN A 168 27.97 -9.49 -8.67
CA ASN A 168 27.96 -8.05 -8.94
C ASN A 168 28.21 -7.18 -7.69
N GLY A 169 29.04 -7.65 -6.77
CA GLY A 169 29.36 -6.94 -5.53
C GLY A 169 28.44 -7.21 -4.35
N LEU A 170 27.51 -8.17 -4.47
CA LEU A 170 26.62 -8.58 -3.39
C LEU A 170 27.30 -9.60 -2.46
N LEU A 171 27.10 -9.43 -1.17
CA LEU A 171 27.43 -10.41 -0.13
C LEU A 171 26.14 -10.86 0.54
N LEU A 172 25.95 -12.17 0.68
CA LEU A 172 24.84 -12.76 1.42
C LEU A 172 25.41 -13.54 2.60
N LEU A 173 25.32 -12.95 3.79
CA LEU A 173 26.03 -13.42 4.98
C LEU A 173 25.17 -14.36 5.82
N GLU A 174 25.74 -15.49 6.21
CA GLU A 174 25.16 -16.46 7.15
C GLU A 174 26.21 -17.00 8.13
N ARG A 175 25.79 -17.73 9.17
CA ARG A 175 26.78 -18.42 10.03
C ARG A 175 27.38 -19.60 9.29
N ALA A 176 28.70 -19.74 9.35
CA ALA A 176 29.40 -20.86 8.72
C ALA A 176 29.13 -22.20 9.41
N GLU A 177 28.76 -22.18 10.70
CA GLU A 177 28.55 -23.35 11.56
C GLU A 177 27.23 -24.09 11.30
N THR A 178 26.34 -23.54 10.48
CA THR A 178 25.09 -24.19 10.12
C THR A 178 25.21 -24.88 8.75
N ASP A 179 25.37 -26.21 8.78
CA ASP A 179 25.30 -27.08 7.60
C ASP A 179 23.86 -27.49 7.24
N THR A 180 22.89 -27.17 8.11
CA THR A 180 21.48 -27.51 7.88
C THR A 180 20.73 -26.29 7.37
N SER A 181 20.28 -26.35 6.11
CA SER A 181 19.28 -25.42 5.58
C SER A 181 18.08 -25.36 6.52
N SER A 182 17.79 -24.18 7.07
CA SER A 182 16.50 -23.94 7.71
C SER A 182 15.41 -24.12 6.66
N PRO A 183 14.30 -24.81 6.98
CA PRO A 183 13.15 -24.83 6.08
C PRO A 183 12.76 -23.40 5.72
N PHE A 184 12.61 -23.14 4.42
CA PHE A 184 12.11 -21.86 3.95
C PHE A 184 10.69 -21.62 4.49
N ASP A 185 10.44 -20.42 5.01
CA ASP A 185 9.16 -19.99 5.54
C ASP A 185 8.72 -18.69 4.87
N TRP A 186 7.45 -18.62 4.47
CA TRP A 186 6.84 -17.44 3.88
C TRP A 186 6.48 -16.36 4.89
N HIS A 187 6.50 -16.66 6.20
CA HIS A 187 6.21 -15.66 7.23
C HIS A 187 7.17 -14.47 7.11
N ASN A 188 6.59 -13.26 7.00
CA ASN A 188 7.29 -11.98 6.81
C ASN A 188 8.07 -11.83 5.49
N ALA A 189 7.85 -12.68 4.49
CA ALA A 189 8.40 -12.47 3.15
C ALA A 189 7.67 -11.32 2.43
N THR A 190 8.44 -10.39 1.86
CA THR A 190 7.91 -9.42 0.87
C THR A 190 8.02 -10.06 -0.51
N VAL A 191 6.88 -10.30 -1.16
CA VAL A 191 6.83 -10.98 -2.46
C VAL A 191 6.68 -9.95 -3.58
N TYR A 192 7.57 -10.02 -4.56
CA TYR A 192 7.49 -9.24 -5.79
C TYR A 192 7.07 -10.15 -6.94
N PHE A 193 5.99 -9.79 -7.64
CA PHE A 193 5.56 -10.46 -8.85
C PHE A 193 6.19 -9.77 -10.05
N VAL A 194 7.07 -10.48 -10.75
CA VAL A 194 7.71 -9.99 -11.98
C VAL A 194 7.25 -10.83 -13.16
N LEU A 195 7.03 -10.17 -14.29
CA LEU A 195 6.91 -10.85 -15.57
C LEU A 195 8.32 -10.92 -16.15
N THR A 196 8.97 -12.08 -16.09
CA THR A 196 10.39 -12.25 -16.45
C THR A 196 10.71 -11.59 -17.80
N ASP A 197 9.96 -11.93 -18.85
CA ASP A 197 10.13 -11.39 -20.21
C ASP A 197 10.04 -9.85 -20.30
N ARG A 198 9.41 -9.20 -19.31
CA ARG A 198 9.15 -7.75 -19.28
C ARG A 198 9.85 -7.04 -18.13
N PHE A 199 10.78 -7.72 -17.46
CA PHE A 199 11.49 -7.16 -16.31
C PHE A 199 12.81 -6.53 -16.72
N GLU A 200 13.80 -7.35 -17.09
CA GLU A 200 15.11 -6.91 -17.57
C GLU A 200 15.73 -8.00 -18.45
N ASN A 201 16.19 -7.64 -19.65
CA ASN A 201 16.87 -8.56 -20.54
C ASN A 201 18.35 -8.68 -20.14
N GLY A 202 18.65 -9.70 -19.33
CA GLY A 202 20.00 -9.93 -18.80
C GLY A 202 20.98 -10.56 -19.80
N ASP A 203 20.49 -11.17 -20.89
CA ASP A 203 21.32 -11.83 -21.89
C ASP A 203 20.66 -11.81 -23.28
N PRO A 204 20.90 -10.75 -24.08
CA PRO A 204 20.31 -10.62 -25.41
C PRO A 204 20.71 -11.72 -26.40
N SER A 205 21.75 -12.52 -26.09
CA SER A 205 22.19 -13.59 -26.99
C SER A 205 21.18 -14.73 -27.08
N ASN A 206 20.25 -14.82 -26.12
CA ASN A 206 19.25 -15.88 -26.05
C ASN A 206 17.83 -15.43 -26.49
N ASP A 207 17.64 -14.19 -26.94
CA ASP A 207 16.36 -13.60 -27.38
C ASP A 207 15.63 -14.44 -28.44
N GLN A 208 16.39 -15.11 -29.31
CA GLN A 208 15.87 -15.90 -30.44
C GLN A 208 15.87 -17.41 -30.16
N SER A 209 16.03 -17.83 -28.90
CA SER A 209 16.02 -19.24 -28.53
C SER A 209 14.74 -19.92 -29.04
N TYR A 210 14.87 -21.17 -29.52
CA TYR A 210 13.79 -21.94 -30.14
C TYR A 210 13.23 -21.34 -31.44
N GLY A 211 14.01 -20.51 -32.16
CA GLY A 211 13.57 -19.91 -33.42
C GLY A 211 12.51 -18.83 -33.22
N ARG A 212 12.52 -18.18 -32.04
CA ARG A 212 11.64 -17.05 -31.76
C ARG A 212 12.08 -15.84 -32.57
N HIS A 213 11.10 -15.13 -33.13
CA HIS A 213 11.33 -13.93 -33.93
C HIS A 213 10.41 -12.81 -33.46
N LYS A 214 10.91 -11.58 -33.60
CA LYS A 214 10.16 -10.36 -33.43
C LYS A 214 9.15 -10.22 -34.58
N ASP A 215 7.96 -9.71 -34.29
CA ASP A 215 6.91 -9.47 -35.28
C ASP A 215 7.13 -8.17 -36.09
N GLY A 216 8.08 -7.34 -35.67
CA GLY A 216 8.44 -6.07 -36.28
C GLY A 216 7.45 -4.94 -35.97
N MET A 217 6.49 -5.17 -35.06
CA MET A 217 5.44 -4.23 -34.70
C MET A 217 5.69 -3.70 -33.27
N ALA A 218 4.67 -3.73 -32.43
CA ALA A 218 4.77 -3.34 -31.02
C ALA A 218 5.21 -4.52 -30.14
N GLU A 219 5.43 -5.70 -30.70
CA GLU A 219 5.91 -6.90 -29.98
C GLU A 219 5.02 -7.32 -28.80
N ILE A 220 3.76 -6.85 -28.74
CA ILE A 220 2.90 -6.99 -27.56
C ILE A 220 2.75 -8.46 -27.14
N GLY A 221 2.60 -9.34 -28.15
CA GLY A 221 2.44 -10.79 -27.96
C GLY A 221 3.71 -11.61 -28.15
N THR A 222 4.86 -10.98 -28.43
CA THR A 222 6.13 -11.68 -28.62
C THR A 222 7.03 -11.54 -27.39
N PHE A 223 8.19 -12.19 -27.45
CA PHE A 223 9.18 -12.21 -26.38
C PHE A 223 10.15 -11.04 -26.51
N HIS A 224 10.55 -10.48 -25.38
CA HIS A 224 11.47 -9.34 -25.27
C HIS A 224 12.81 -9.71 -24.62
N GLY A 225 12.97 -10.97 -24.20
CA GLY A 225 14.28 -11.52 -23.83
C GLY A 225 14.66 -11.38 -22.36
N GLY A 226 13.68 -11.17 -21.47
CA GLY A 226 13.93 -11.19 -20.03
C GLY A 226 14.59 -12.47 -19.53
#